data_AF-O26389-F1
#
_entry.id   AF-O26389-F1
#
_cell.length_a   1.000
_cell.length_b   1.000
_cell.length_c   1.000
_cell.angle_alpha   90.00
_cell.angle_beta   90.00
_cell.angle_gamma   90.00
#
_symmetry.space_group_name_H-M   'P 1'
#
loop_
_entity.id
_entity.type
_entity.pdbx_description
1 polymer ?
#
loop_
_entity_poly.entity_id
_entity_poly.type
_entity_poly.pdbx_seq_one_letter_code
_entity_poly.pdbx_strand_id
1 'polypeptide(L)'
;MFMEIYQFVYTKVPPEESPWNIRDFHTVFYPVDLISREDLYEMERMIHKPQIDGFRDKLTVFYRKIDDMDYLAILYLTDLPEERDVFGRGGLFLCHGFLFPPEIWMMAQTPLELFDIVKGHVFNGIEDLLNSGIVDRNSGNIEAIEISGYSPPGDMRPPLSDDLKLKITSYLFKMASGIRDCPPLLLAGEPSDVSELLDEVLFYIPDELKVNLGWDSAFDGGSLYHYPLKILGFQEEMPYGGNPVSVDLYNRTVDCPGESAGLLHPVSTYERWLENCDERVSREDINAAYRLSLLVDSMEPPSSVEEVMPQLENFSYINRDPIEGQFRRKFHEVFGMTLTDPDLPPATMLKFLIEGASCDSMAGFIESLVLDGYLTEEDIKLPGEVTERSRILMTIQRLWDGADITDEIMESDSEERRHIFAYLIGTGLLMKNESLKDLLRDNEDFNALLEEREDLFDILNNSGFSVSGSESADDPEDGSDIINLNKVKMVISGLFRRH
;
A
#
# COMPACT_ATOMS: atom_id res chain seq x y z
N MET A 1 7.90 10.52 -27.69
CA MET A 1 8.80 11.29 -26.81
C MET A 1 9.96 10.36 -26.52
N PHE A 2 11.20 10.79 -26.75
CA PHE A 2 12.37 10.01 -26.36
C PHE A 2 12.61 10.23 -24.87
N MET A 3 13.00 9.18 -24.15
CA MET A 3 13.44 9.27 -22.76
C MET A 3 14.93 8.96 -22.74
N GLU A 4 15.68 9.70 -21.93
CA GLU A 4 17.14 9.57 -21.84
C GLU A 4 17.52 8.77 -20.60
N ILE A 5 18.40 7.79 -20.78
CA ILE A 5 19.05 7.07 -19.69
C ILE A 5 20.51 7.51 -19.65
N TYR A 6 20.92 8.07 -18.52
CA TYR A 6 22.28 8.56 -18.37
C TYR A 6 23.24 7.40 -18.04
N GLN A 7 24.49 7.55 -18.46
CA GLN A 7 25.51 6.52 -18.31
C GLN A 7 26.68 7.03 -17.48
N PHE A 8 27.33 6.12 -16.76
CA PHE A 8 28.59 6.37 -16.08
C PHE A 8 29.48 5.13 -16.24
N VAL A 9 30.77 5.32 -16.49
CA VAL A 9 31.74 4.21 -16.60
C VAL A 9 32.92 4.48 -15.70
N TYR A 10 33.30 3.48 -14.91
CA TYR A 10 34.42 3.50 -13.98
C TYR A 10 35.34 2.31 -14.25
N THR A 11 36.60 2.59 -14.58
CA THR A 11 37.63 1.56 -14.78
C THR A 11 39.03 2.16 -14.69
N LYS A 12 40.10 1.35 -14.65
CA LYS A 12 41.48 1.85 -14.70
C LYS A 12 41.98 1.84 -16.14
N VAL A 13 42.52 2.98 -16.60
CA VAL A 13 43.19 3.10 -17.90
C VAL A 13 44.53 3.85 -17.76
N PRO A 14 45.43 3.74 -18.75
CA PRO A 14 46.65 4.55 -18.78
C PRO A 14 46.37 6.06 -18.76
N PRO A 15 47.28 6.91 -18.24
CA PRO A 15 47.08 8.36 -18.13
C PRO A 15 46.71 9.05 -19.44
N GLU A 16 47.32 8.62 -20.55
CA GLU A 16 47.08 9.10 -21.91
C GLU A 16 45.67 8.78 -22.44
N GLU A 17 45.00 7.79 -21.85
CA GLU A 17 43.64 7.39 -22.15
C GLU A 17 42.63 8.03 -21.19
N SER A 18 43.10 8.67 -20.11
CA SER A 18 42.26 9.31 -19.09
C SER A 18 41.96 10.77 -19.43
N PRO A 19 40.69 11.24 -19.35
CA PRO A 19 40.33 12.65 -19.55
C PRO A 19 41.01 13.58 -18.55
N TRP A 20 41.43 13.06 -17.39
CA TRP A 20 42.04 13.83 -16.32
C TRP A 20 43.58 13.77 -16.34
N ASN A 21 44.18 12.92 -17.19
CA ASN A 21 45.62 12.68 -17.28
C ASN A 21 46.28 12.38 -15.91
N ILE A 22 45.57 11.65 -15.03
CA ILE A 22 46.06 11.29 -13.70
C ILE A 22 46.49 9.82 -13.70
N ARG A 23 47.65 9.54 -13.11
CA ARG A 23 48.22 8.18 -12.97
C ARG A 23 47.50 7.38 -11.88
N ASP A 24 47.14 6.14 -12.20
CA ASP A 24 46.78 5.09 -11.24
C ASP A 24 45.45 5.32 -10.48
N PHE A 25 44.65 6.28 -10.92
CA PHE A 25 43.28 6.47 -10.46
C PHE A 25 42.31 5.85 -11.47
N HIS A 26 41.16 5.42 -10.97
CA HIS A 26 40.08 4.96 -11.82
C HIS A 26 39.59 6.14 -12.68
N THR A 27 39.52 5.91 -13.98
CA THR A 27 38.96 6.82 -14.98
C THR A 27 37.46 6.68 -15.01
N VAL A 28 36.84 7.83 -15.17
CA VAL A 28 35.43 8.05 -14.96
C VAL A 28 34.89 8.85 -16.13
N PHE A 29 33.99 8.23 -16.88
CA PHE A 29 33.21 8.87 -17.94
C PHE A 29 31.76 9.02 -17.46
N TYR A 30 31.18 10.21 -17.53
CA TYR A 30 29.85 10.50 -16.99
C TYR A 30 29.29 11.79 -17.60
N PRO A 31 27.98 12.07 -17.55
CA PRO A 31 27.41 13.33 -18.02
C PRO A 31 27.87 14.48 -17.11
N VAL A 32 28.96 15.16 -17.49
CA VAL A 32 29.65 16.15 -16.65
C VAL A 32 28.77 17.36 -16.33
N ASP A 33 27.82 17.66 -17.21
CA ASP A 33 26.87 18.77 -17.05
C ASP A 33 25.70 18.44 -16.13
N LEU A 34 25.42 17.15 -15.86
CA LEU A 34 24.30 16.69 -15.02
C LEU A 34 24.77 16.24 -13.64
N ILE A 35 25.85 15.47 -13.56
CA ILE A 35 26.28 14.82 -12.32
C ILE A 35 27.38 15.64 -11.68
N SER A 36 27.12 16.11 -10.45
CA SER A 36 28.12 16.82 -9.68
C SER A 36 29.27 15.88 -9.25
N ARG A 37 30.43 16.45 -8.91
CA ARG A 37 31.54 15.65 -8.37
C ARG A 37 31.21 14.96 -7.04
N GLU A 38 30.31 15.56 -6.25
CA GLU A 38 29.87 14.97 -4.98
C GLU A 38 28.98 13.75 -5.23
N ASP A 39 28.03 13.86 -6.17
CA ASP A 39 27.19 12.72 -6.58
C ASP A 39 28.04 11.59 -7.16
N LEU A 40 29.03 11.95 -7.99
CA LEU A 40 29.97 10.97 -8.51
C LEU A 40 30.70 10.22 -7.38
N TYR A 41 31.24 10.94 -6.39
CA TYR A 41 31.93 10.31 -5.27
C TYR A 41 31.02 9.37 -4.49
N GLU A 42 29.75 9.75 -4.26
CA GLU A 42 28.79 8.89 -3.57
C GLU A 42 28.43 7.64 -4.39
N MET A 43 28.31 7.75 -5.72
CA MET A 43 28.11 6.58 -6.59
C MET A 43 29.33 5.66 -6.61
N GLU A 44 30.55 6.21 -6.64
CA GLU A 44 31.79 5.42 -6.60
C GLU A 44 31.92 4.61 -5.30
N ARG A 45 31.38 5.11 -4.18
CA ARG A 45 31.35 4.38 -2.90
C ARG A 45 30.47 3.13 -2.92
N MET A 46 29.57 3.01 -3.90
CA MET A 46 28.76 1.81 -4.11
C MET A 46 29.54 0.72 -4.88
N ILE A 47 30.68 1.04 -5.47
CA ILE A 47 31.46 0.10 -6.28
C ILE A 47 32.31 -0.78 -5.38
N HIS A 48 32.05 -2.09 -5.40
CA HIS A 48 32.91 -3.11 -4.79
C HIS A 48 33.28 -4.17 -5.81
N LYS A 49 34.55 -4.55 -5.91
CA LYS A 49 34.97 -5.71 -6.70
C LYS A 49 35.22 -6.88 -5.75
N PRO A 50 34.46 -7.98 -5.84
CA PRO A 50 34.75 -9.21 -5.10
C PRO A 50 36.20 -9.68 -5.29
N GLN A 51 36.81 -10.19 -4.23
CA GLN A 51 38.17 -10.74 -4.25
C GLN A 51 38.16 -12.28 -4.24
N ILE A 52 37.24 -12.87 -4.99
CA ILE A 52 37.11 -14.33 -5.11
C ILE A 52 37.62 -14.81 -6.48
N ASP A 53 38.15 -16.02 -6.51
CA ASP A 53 38.60 -16.65 -7.75
C ASP A 53 37.38 -16.99 -8.62
N GLY A 54 37.42 -16.62 -9.90
CA GLY A 54 36.35 -16.97 -10.85
C GLY A 54 35.16 -16.02 -10.87
N PHE A 55 35.18 -14.92 -10.10
CA PHE A 55 34.23 -13.81 -10.25
C PHE A 55 34.17 -13.33 -11.72
N ARG A 56 32.97 -13.12 -12.24
CA ARG A 56 32.76 -12.66 -13.63
C ARG A 56 32.07 -11.32 -13.68
N ASP A 57 30.88 -11.26 -13.10
CA ASP A 57 30.05 -10.09 -13.14
C ASP A 57 29.09 -10.04 -11.95
N LYS A 58 28.52 -8.86 -11.72
CA LYS A 58 27.46 -8.64 -10.75
C LYS A 58 26.67 -7.37 -11.07
N LEU A 59 25.54 -7.25 -10.38
CA LEU A 59 24.72 -6.04 -10.35
C LEU A 59 24.71 -5.41 -8.94
N THR A 60 24.77 -4.08 -8.91
CA THR A 60 24.50 -3.27 -7.71
C THR A 60 23.38 -2.30 -8.06
N VAL A 61 22.34 -2.23 -7.23
CA VAL A 61 21.17 -1.38 -7.44
C VAL A 61 21.00 -0.45 -6.24
N PHE A 62 20.78 0.84 -6.49
CA PHE A 62 20.51 1.81 -5.44
C PHE A 62 19.80 3.03 -6.01
N TYR A 63 19.28 3.89 -5.14
CA TYR A 63 18.70 5.16 -5.53
C TYR A 63 19.61 6.32 -5.12
N ARG A 64 19.71 7.32 -5.99
CA ARG A 64 20.48 8.54 -5.73
C ARG A 64 19.67 9.76 -6.09
N LYS A 65 19.58 10.67 -5.13
CA LYS A 65 19.00 12.00 -5.36
C LYS A 65 19.99 12.89 -6.10
N ILE A 66 19.64 13.35 -7.30
CA ILE A 66 20.40 14.27 -8.16
C ILE A 66 19.44 15.39 -8.58
N ASP A 67 19.81 16.66 -8.33
CA ASP A 67 18.97 17.83 -8.61
C ASP A 67 17.52 17.69 -8.11
N ASP A 68 17.38 17.27 -6.87
CA ASP A 68 16.11 17.02 -6.18
C ASP A 68 15.23 15.86 -6.72
N MET A 69 15.72 15.07 -7.68
CA MET A 69 15.03 13.91 -8.23
C MET A 69 15.73 12.61 -7.85
N ASP A 70 14.97 11.58 -7.49
CA ASP A 70 15.51 10.25 -7.19
C ASP A 70 15.73 9.45 -8.47
N TYR A 71 16.99 9.23 -8.81
CA TYR A 71 17.39 8.35 -9.92
C TYR A 71 17.60 6.94 -9.39
N LEU A 72 17.11 5.95 -10.14
CA LEU A 72 17.51 4.56 -9.94
C LEU A 72 18.84 4.33 -10.65
N ALA A 73 19.86 3.92 -9.89
CA ALA A 73 21.17 3.55 -10.39
C ALA A 73 21.30 2.03 -10.43
N ILE A 74 21.71 1.51 -11.59
CA ILE A 74 22.10 0.10 -11.77
C ILE A 74 23.54 0.07 -12.24
N LEU A 75 24.43 -0.49 -11.43
CA LEU A 75 25.83 -0.71 -11.77
C LEU A 75 26.01 -2.15 -12.21
N TYR A 76 26.53 -2.34 -13.41
CA TYR A 76 26.98 -3.63 -13.90
C TYR A 76 28.50 -3.67 -13.87
N LEU A 77 29.05 -4.57 -13.06
CA LEU A 77 30.49 -4.71 -12.88
C LEU A 77 30.96 -5.98 -13.55
N THR A 78 31.99 -5.91 -14.38
CA THR A 78 32.58 -7.03 -15.11
C THR A 78 34.07 -7.14 -14.80
N ASP A 79 34.53 -8.35 -14.47
CA ASP A 79 35.94 -8.64 -14.25
C ASP A 79 36.72 -8.58 -15.57
N LEU A 80 37.95 -8.05 -15.50
CA LEU A 80 38.86 -7.99 -16.64
C LEU A 80 40.15 -8.75 -16.30
N PRO A 81 40.10 -10.09 -16.24
CA PRO A 81 41.19 -10.92 -15.71
C PRO A 81 42.44 -10.91 -16.59
N GLU A 82 42.31 -10.59 -17.88
CA GLU A 82 43.43 -10.50 -18.82
C GLU A 82 44.07 -9.10 -18.87
N GLU A 83 43.36 -8.08 -18.39
CA GLU A 83 43.83 -6.70 -18.41
C GLU A 83 44.78 -6.41 -17.26
N ARG A 84 45.73 -5.50 -17.50
CA ARG A 84 46.75 -5.12 -16.52
C ARG A 84 46.84 -3.60 -16.45
N ASP A 85 47.06 -3.09 -15.24
CA ASP A 85 47.31 -1.66 -15.08
C ASP A 85 48.70 -1.27 -15.61
N VAL A 86 49.01 0.04 -15.55
CA VAL A 86 50.29 0.59 -15.99
C VAL A 86 51.52 0.05 -15.22
N PHE A 87 51.30 -0.65 -14.10
CA PHE A 87 52.35 -1.31 -13.32
C PHE A 87 52.39 -2.82 -13.53
N GLY A 88 51.55 -3.37 -14.42
CA GLY A 88 51.46 -4.79 -14.70
C GLY A 88 50.68 -5.59 -13.65
N ARG A 89 49.93 -4.92 -12.76
CA ARG A 89 49.08 -5.58 -11.76
C ARG A 89 47.74 -5.97 -12.40
N GLY A 90 47.25 -7.17 -12.07
CA GLY A 90 45.91 -7.63 -12.45
C GLY A 90 44.82 -7.14 -11.51
N GLY A 91 43.63 -7.74 -11.62
CA GLY A 91 42.47 -7.39 -10.79
C GLY A 91 41.73 -6.14 -11.28
N LEU A 92 41.84 -5.84 -12.58
CA LEU A 92 41.07 -4.77 -13.22
C LEU A 92 39.61 -5.21 -13.40
N PHE A 93 38.74 -4.23 -13.47
CA PHE A 93 37.32 -4.42 -13.74
C PHE A 93 36.78 -3.19 -14.48
N LEU A 94 35.63 -3.37 -15.11
CA LEU A 94 34.86 -2.30 -15.71
C LEU A 94 33.50 -2.25 -15.00
N CYS A 95 33.15 -1.08 -14.47
CA CYS A 95 31.84 -0.82 -13.89
C CYS A 95 31.09 0.15 -14.80
N HIS A 96 29.96 -0.30 -15.34
CA HIS A 96 29.06 0.51 -16.16
C HIS A 96 27.79 0.78 -15.37
N GLY A 97 27.60 2.02 -14.96
CA GLY A 97 26.39 2.52 -14.32
C GLY A 97 25.39 3.08 -15.31
N PHE A 98 24.11 2.78 -15.07
CA PHE A 98 22.97 3.35 -15.76
C PHE A 98 22.10 4.08 -14.74
N LEU A 99 21.74 5.33 -15.04
CA LEU A 99 20.89 6.17 -14.20
C LEU A 99 19.56 6.40 -14.90
N PHE A 100 18.53 5.82 -14.33
CA PHE A 100 17.15 5.93 -14.81
C PHE A 100 16.46 7.07 -14.06
N PRO A 101 15.93 8.09 -14.75
CA PRO A 101 15.18 9.16 -14.12
C PRO A 101 13.81 8.67 -13.59
N PRO A 102 13.16 9.43 -12.68
CA PRO A 102 11.86 9.09 -12.08
C PRO A 102 10.82 8.65 -13.09
N GLU A 103 10.65 9.39 -14.19
CA GLU A 103 9.68 9.08 -15.22
C GLU A 103 9.89 7.73 -15.89
N ILE A 104 11.09 7.15 -15.85
CA ILE A 104 11.37 5.81 -16.39
C ILE A 104 11.22 4.75 -15.32
N TRP A 105 11.93 4.88 -14.19
CA TRP A 105 11.92 3.80 -13.21
C TRP A 105 10.59 3.68 -12.47
N MET A 106 9.84 4.78 -12.33
CA MET A 106 8.48 4.73 -11.81
C MET A 106 7.48 4.14 -12.81
N MET A 107 7.86 3.77 -14.04
CA MET A 107 7.00 2.97 -14.93
C MET A 107 7.36 1.48 -14.89
N ALA A 108 8.57 1.14 -14.50
CA ALA A 108 9.02 -0.25 -14.43
C ALA A 108 8.43 -0.98 -13.22
N GLN A 109 8.22 -2.28 -13.38
CA GLN A 109 7.80 -3.12 -12.25
C GLN A 109 8.96 -3.37 -11.30
N THR A 110 10.13 -3.65 -11.87
CA THR A 110 11.31 -4.04 -11.11
C THR A 110 12.60 -3.48 -11.76
N PRO A 111 13.67 -3.23 -10.98
CA PRO A 111 14.92 -2.70 -11.50
C PRO A 111 15.59 -3.54 -12.61
N LEU A 112 15.56 -4.88 -12.52
CA LEU A 112 16.23 -5.73 -13.53
C LEU A 112 15.56 -5.65 -14.90
N GLU A 113 14.26 -5.35 -14.95
CA GLU A 113 13.56 -5.08 -16.20
C GLU A 113 14.19 -3.92 -16.98
N LEU A 114 14.60 -2.87 -16.26
CA LEU A 114 15.27 -1.71 -16.85
C LEU A 114 16.68 -2.05 -17.32
N PHE A 115 17.39 -2.93 -16.59
CA PHE A 115 18.69 -3.41 -17.03
C PHE A 115 18.60 -4.17 -18.36
N ASP A 116 17.53 -4.96 -18.58
CA ASP A 116 17.32 -5.68 -19.83
C ASP A 116 17.19 -4.77 -21.06
N ILE A 117 16.74 -3.52 -20.87
CA ILE A 117 16.66 -2.50 -21.92
C ILE A 117 18.07 -2.00 -22.30
N VAL A 118 18.96 -1.86 -21.32
CA VAL A 118 20.27 -1.22 -21.51
C VAL A 118 21.44 -2.20 -21.63
N LYS A 119 21.26 -3.49 -21.33
CA LYS A 119 22.35 -4.49 -21.34
C LYS A 119 23.09 -4.58 -22.67
N GLY A 120 22.42 -4.27 -23.79
CA GLY A 120 23.04 -4.22 -25.13
C GLY A 120 24.03 -3.07 -25.32
N HIS A 121 24.05 -2.09 -24.41
CA HIS A 121 24.96 -0.95 -24.41
C HIS A 121 26.18 -1.15 -23.50
N VAL A 122 26.27 -2.27 -22.79
CA VAL A 122 27.40 -2.56 -21.90
C VAL A 122 28.67 -2.78 -22.71
N PHE A 123 29.76 -2.14 -22.29
CA PHE A 123 31.09 -2.33 -22.89
C PHE A 123 31.70 -3.67 -22.49
N ASN A 124 32.30 -4.36 -23.46
CA ASN A 124 32.91 -5.68 -23.24
C ASN A 124 34.35 -5.61 -22.70
N GLY A 125 34.94 -4.42 -22.63
CA GLY A 125 36.31 -4.21 -22.18
C GLY A 125 36.79 -2.78 -22.41
N ILE A 126 38.04 -2.51 -22.03
CA ILE A 126 38.64 -1.18 -22.10
C ILE A 126 38.78 -0.71 -23.56
N GLU A 127 39.17 -1.59 -24.48
CA GLU A 127 39.31 -1.24 -25.91
C GLU A 127 37.96 -0.85 -26.54
N ASP A 128 36.89 -1.58 -26.22
CA ASP A 128 35.53 -1.29 -26.69
C ASP A 128 35.05 0.08 -26.18
N LEU A 129 35.26 0.35 -24.89
CA LEU A 129 34.98 1.64 -24.26
C LEU A 129 35.71 2.80 -24.94
N LEU A 130 37.03 2.69 -25.12
CA LEU A 130 37.86 3.80 -25.61
C LEU A 130 37.70 4.07 -27.10
N ASN A 131 37.22 3.09 -27.87
CA ASN A 131 36.92 3.23 -29.30
C ASN A 131 35.48 3.66 -29.57
N SER A 132 34.65 3.75 -28.53
CA SER A 132 33.24 4.11 -28.69
C SER A 132 33.06 5.57 -29.07
N GLY A 133 32.16 5.82 -30.03
CA GLY A 133 31.82 7.18 -30.47
C GLY A 133 31.03 8.01 -29.45
N ILE A 134 30.48 7.36 -28.42
CA ILE A 134 29.64 8.02 -27.40
C ILE A 134 30.45 8.57 -26.22
N VAL A 135 31.76 8.28 -26.16
CA VAL A 135 32.65 8.73 -25.08
C VAL A 135 33.57 9.84 -25.60
N ASP A 136 33.48 11.03 -25.00
CA ASP A 136 34.44 12.11 -25.25
C ASP A 136 35.58 12.04 -24.25
N ARG A 137 36.70 11.46 -24.71
CA ARG A 137 37.94 11.32 -23.94
C ARG A 137 38.59 12.64 -23.51
N ASN A 138 38.25 13.77 -24.13
CA ASN A 138 38.85 15.05 -23.76
C ASN A 138 38.11 15.72 -22.61
N SER A 139 36.79 15.59 -22.57
CA SER A 139 35.94 16.17 -21.52
C SER A 139 35.61 15.20 -20.40
N GLY A 140 35.74 13.89 -20.63
CA GLY A 140 35.25 12.85 -19.73
C GLY A 140 33.73 12.63 -19.85
N ASN A 141 33.08 13.21 -20.87
CA ASN A 141 31.66 13.09 -21.07
C ASN A 141 31.27 11.76 -21.74
N ILE A 142 30.06 11.27 -21.45
CA ILE A 142 29.45 10.13 -22.14
C ILE A 142 28.02 10.49 -22.55
N GLU A 143 27.63 10.15 -23.79
CA GLU A 143 26.28 10.42 -24.29
C GLU A 143 25.24 9.53 -23.60
N ALA A 144 24.02 10.06 -23.44
CA ALA A 144 22.89 9.31 -22.91
C ALA A 144 22.38 8.27 -23.92
N ILE A 145 21.71 7.23 -23.42
CA ILE A 145 20.98 6.28 -24.26
C ILE A 145 19.57 6.82 -24.47
N GLU A 146 19.21 7.06 -25.72
CA GLU A 146 17.83 7.40 -26.09
C GLU A 146 17.00 6.12 -26.25
N ILE A 147 15.94 5.99 -25.44
CA ILE A 147 14.96 4.91 -25.60
C ILE A 147 13.66 5.44 -26.21
N SER A 148 13.06 4.61 -27.07
CA SER A 148 11.77 4.90 -27.69
C SER A 148 10.79 3.76 -27.41
N GLY A 149 9.58 4.10 -26.98
CA GLY A 149 8.46 3.15 -26.91
C GLY A 149 8.54 2.09 -25.82
N TYR A 150 9.24 2.34 -24.70
CA TYR A 150 9.15 1.48 -23.53
C TYR A 150 7.69 1.36 -23.10
N SER A 151 7.19 0.12 -23.09
CA SER A 151 5.86 -0.23 -22.62
C SER A 151 6.07 -1.27 -21.53
N PRO A 152 5.69 -0.98 -20.28
CA PRO A 152 5.89 -1.93 -19.20
C PRO A 152 5.09 -3.22 -19.48
N PRO A 153 5.60 -4.41 -19.08
CA PRO A 153 4.83 -5.64 -19.05
C PRO A 153 3.64 -5.48 -18.08
N GLY A 154 2.64 -6.36 -18.17
CA GLY A 154 1.41 -6.21 -17.38
C GLY A 154 1.65 -6.26 -15.87
N ASP A 155 1.08 -5.31 -15.13
CA ASP A 155 1.41 -4.91 -13.73
C ASP A 155 1.05 -5.91 -12.62
N MET A 156 0.65 -7.13 -12.97
CA MET A 156 0.14 -8.09 -12.00
C MET A 156 1.18 -9.16 -11.65
N ARG A 157 1.47 -9.30 -10.36
CA ARG A 157 2.25 -10.41 -9.81
C ARG A 157 1.35 -11.34 -8.97
N PRO A 158 1.59 -12.66 -8.97
CA PRO A 158 0.93 -13.55 -8.01
C PRO A 158 1.30 -13.15 -6.58
N PRO A 159 0.52 -13.50 -5.57
CA PRO A 159 0.86 -13.15 -4.19
C PRO A 159 2.05 -13.97 -3.66
N LEU A 160 2.69 -13.45 -2.60
CA LEU A 160 3.84 -14.05 -1.91
C LEU A 160 3.44 -15.32 -1.13
N SER A 161 3.33 -16.45 -1.84
CA SER A 161 3.02 -17.76 -1.25
C SER A 161 4.25 -18.50 -0.66
N ASP A 162 5.46 -17.99 -0.90
CA ASP A 162 6.71 -18.58 -0.42
C ASP A 162 7.11 -17.96 0.94
N ASP A 163 7.12 -18.78 2.00
CA ASP A 163 7.48 -18.37 3.37
C ASP A 163 8.84 -17.65 3.46
N LEU A 164 9.84 -18.06 2.67
CA LEU A 164 11.14 -17.40 2.67
C LEU A 164 11.04 -15.99 2.05
N LYS A 165 10.35 -15.88 0.91
CA LYS A 165 10.15 -14.59 0.25
C LYS A 165 9.31 -13.66 1.09
N LEU A 166 8.29 -14.16 1.78
CA LEU A 166 7.47 -13.38 2.71
C LEU A 166 8.35 -12.81 3.84
N LYS A 167 9.17 -13.65 4.49
CA LYS A 167 10.10 -13.21 5.55
C LYS A 167 11.06 -12.12 5.06
N ILE A 168 11.64 -12.31 3.87
CA ILE A 168 12.54 -11.32 3.27
C ILE A 168 11.78 -10.04 2.95
N THR A 169 10.59 -10.12 2.35
CA THR A 169 9.75 -8.96 2.01
C THR A 169 9.38 -8.16 3.26
N SER A 170 8.93 -8.83 4.33
CA SER A 170 8.67 -8.20 5.63
C SER A 170 9.92 -7.51 6.19
N TYR A 171 11.09 -8.15 6.10
CA TYR A 171 12.34 -7.55 6.55
C TYR A 171 12.72 -6.29 5.74
N LEU A 172 12.59 -6.36 4.41
CA LEU A 172 12.85 -5.25 3.51
C LEU A 172 11.88 -4.09 3.74
N PHE A 173 10.59 -4.38 3.94
CA PHE A 173 9.60 -3.35 4.28
C PHE A 173 10.00 -2.61 5.57
N LYS A 174 10.40 -3.34 6.62
CA LYS A 174 10.87 -2.72 7.88
C LYS A 174 12.13 -1.88 7.68
N MET A 175 13.07 -2.36 6.87
CA MET A 175 14.27 -1.62 6.51
C MET A 175 13.93 -0.32 5.76
N ALA A 176 13.02 -0.40 4.78
CA ALA A 176 12.60 0.72 3.94
C ALA A 176 11.81 1.78 4.72
N SER A 177 10.97 1.35 5.66
CA SER A 177 10.18 2.21 6.56
C SER A 177 11.02 2.91 7.64
N GLY A 178 12.35 2.70 7.65
CA GLY A 178 13.25 3.41 8.56
C GLY A 178 13.21 2.93 10.01
N ILE A 179 12.79 1.67 10.27
CA ILE A 179 12.89 1.08 11.60
C ILE A 179 14.35 1.16 12.07
N ARG A 180 14.57 1.87 13.18
CA ARG A 180 15.89 2.03 13.79
C ARG A 180 16.47 0.65 14.11
N ASP A 181 17.77 0.52 13.91
CA ASP A 181 18.54 -0.68 14.24
C ASP A 181 18.22 -1.93 13.40
N CYS A 182 17.61 -1.80 12.22
CA CYS A 182 17.49 -2.92 11.28
C CYS A 182 18.89 -3.35 10.78
N PRO A 183 19.36 -4.58 11.12
CA PRO A 183 20.69 -5.04 10.71
C PRO A 183 20.84 -5.19 9.19
N PRO A 184 22.09 -5.24 8.68
CA PRO A 184 22.31 -5.65 7.30
C PRO A 184 21.73 -7.04 7.02
N LEU A 185 21.20 -7.23 5.80
CA LEU A 185 20.75 -8.50 5.27
C LEU A 185 21.83 -9.08 4.36
N LEU A 186 22.34 -10.26 4.68
CA LEU A 186 23.29 -10.99 3.86
C LEU A 186 22.60 -12.17 3.17
N LEU A 187 22.82 -12.34 1.88
CA LEU A 187 22.23 -13.40 1.06
C LEU A 187 23.34 -14.28 0.49
N ALA A 188 23.46 -15.52 0.99
CA ALA A 188 24.41 -16.49 0.44
C ALA A 188 23.82 -17.16 -0.80
N GLY A 189 24.42 -16.93 -1.96
CA GLY A 189 23.89 -17.37 -3.25
C GLY A 189 24.75 -16.93 -4.43
N GLU A 190 24.43 -17.44 -5.62
CA GLU A 190 25.02 -16.90 -6.86
C GLU A 190 24.53 -15.45 -7.08
N PRO A 191 25.35 -14.55 -7.67
CA PRO A 191 24.96 -13.15 -7.85
C PRO A 191 23.66 -12.95 -8.65
N SER A 192 23.40 -13.83 -9.63
CA SER A 192 22.15 -13.84 -10.40
C SER A 192 20.95 -14.16 -9.51
N ASP A 193 21.04 -15.21 -8.69
CA ASP A 193 19.95 -15.69 -7.84
C ASP A 193 19.61 -14.65 -6.76
N VAL A 194 20.64 -13.98 -6.22
CA VAL A 194 20.46 -12.86 -5.29
C VAL A 194 19.71 -11.71 -5.96
N SER A 195 20.14 -11.31 -7.17
CA SER A 195 19.51 -10.22 -7.90
C SER A 195 18.07 -10.54 -8.26
N GLU A 196 17.80 -11.72 -8.80
CA GLU A 196 16.45 -12.17 -9.17
C GLU A 196 15.51 -12.21 -7.96
N LEU A 197 15.96 -12.78 -6.84
CA LEU A 197 15.17 -12.81 -5.62
C LEU A 197 14.82 -11.40 -5.14
N LEU A 198 15.81 -10.51 -5.06
CA LEU A 198 15.62 -9.14 -4.59
C LEU A 198 14.71 -8.34 -5.52
N ASP A 199 14.86 -8.50 -6.82
CA ASP A 199 14.00 -7.89 -7.84
C ASP A 199 12.54 -8.33 -7.69
N GLU A 200 12.31 -9.62 -7.44
CA GLU A 200 10.97 -10.18 -7.20
C GLU A 200 10.33 -9.66 -5.91
N VAL A 201 11.06 -9.62 -4.79
CA VAL A 201 10.49 -9.17 -3.50
C VAL A 201 10.33 -7.64 -3.44
N LEU A 202 11.15 -6.89 -4.17
CA LEU A 202 11.07 -5.43 -4.22
C LEU A 202 9.74 -4.95 -4.86
N PHE A 203 9.12 -5.76 -5.71
CA PHE A 203 7.79 -5.48 -6.26
C PHE A 203 6.75 -5.20 -5.16
N TYR A 204 6.82 -5.91 -4.04
CA TYR A 204 5.90 -5.79 -2.91
C TYR A 204 6.31 -4.71 -1.91
N ILE A 205 7.28 -3.86 -2.26
CA ILE A 205 7.62 -2.68 -1.47
C ILE A 205 6.89 -1.48 -2.08
N PRO A 206 6.16 -0.68 -1.29
CA PRO A 206 5.50 0.53 -1.76
C PRO A 206 6.48 1.48 -2.46
N ASP A 207 6.06 2.15 -3.52
CA ASP A 207 6.97 2.91 -4.39
C ASP A 207 7.75 4.00 -3.65
N GLU A 208 7.09 4.69 -2.73
CA GLU A 208 7.71 5.76 -1.95
C GLU A 208 8.81 5.25 -0.99
N LEU A 209 8.81 3.95 -0.69
CA LEU A 209 9.78 3.32 0.20
C LEU A 209 10.93 2.68 -0.58
N LYS A 210 10.76 2.36 -1.86
CA LYS A 210 11.79 1.71 -2.70
C LYS A 210 13.11 2.48 -2.71
N VAL A 211 13.05 3.81 -2.69
CA VAL A 211 14.23 4.70 -2.69
C VAL A 211 15.16 4.48 -1.49
N ASN A 212 14.66 3.88 -0.42
CA ASN A 212 15.44 3.56 0.78
C ASN A 212 16.15 2.20 0.70
N LEU A 213 15.92 1.43 -0.37
CA LEU A 213 16.47 0.11 -0.57
C LEU A 213 17.47 0.10 -1.72
N GLY A 214 18.62 -0.51 -1.47
CA GLY A 214 19.62 -0.81 -2.48
C GLY A 214 20.40 -2.04 -2.07
N TRP A 215 20.88 -2.78 -3.07
CA TRP A 215 21.61 -4.02 -2.86
C TRP A 215 22.84 -4.14 -3.74
N ASP A 216 23.79 -4.93 -3.26
CA ASP A 216 24.91 -5.42 -4.04
C ASP A 216 24.81 -6.94 -4.13
N SER A 217 24.75 -7.51 -5.34
CA SER A 217 24.55 -8.96 -5.50
C SER A 217 25.79 -9.81 -5.20
N ALA A 218 26.98 -9.22 -5.12
CA ALA A 218 28.20 -9.93 -4.76
C ALA A 218 29.17 -9.01 -4.01
N PHE A 219 29.25 -9.21 -2.70
CA PHE A 219 30.04 -8.42 -1.76
C PHE A 219 31.07 -9.25 -1.00
N ASP A 220 31.54 -10.36 -1.59
CA ASP A 220 32.50 -11.26 -0.99
C ASP A 220 33.75 -10.54 -0.46
N GLY A 221 34.13 -10.88 0.78
CA GLY A 221 35.26 -10.30 1.50
C GLY A 221 35.10 -8.82 1.85
N GLY A 222 33.92 -8.24 1.65
CA GLY A 222 33.64 -6.83 1.90
C GLY A 222 33.42 -6.49 3.38
N SER A 223 33.61 -5.22 3.72
CA SER A 223 33.46 -4.68 5.08
C SER A 223 32.14 -3.95 5.27
N LEU A 224 31.35 -4.37 6.27
CA LEU A 224 30.06 -3.76 6.59
C LEU A 224 30.15 -2.42 7.34
N TYR A 225 31.33 -2.02 7.83
CA TYR A 225 31.47 -0.84 8.68
C TYR A 225 31.33 0.50 7.94
N HIS A 226 31.65 0.53 6.65
CA HIS A 226 31.74 1.77 5.86
C HIS A 226 31.02 1.69 4.52
N TYR A 227 30.49 0.51 4.18
CA TYR A 227 29.76 0.32 2.94
C TYR A 227 28.34 0.90 3.07
N PRO A 228 27.84 1.64 2.06
CA PRO A 228 26.57 2.36 2.21
C PRO A 228 25.34 1.46 2.17
N LEU A 229 25.41 0.34 1.43
CA LEU A 229 24.28 -0.57 1.25
C LEU A 229 24.17 -1.57 2.39
N LYS A 230 22.93 -1.92 2.72
CA LYS A 230 22.60 -2.85 3.81
C LYS A 230 22.17 -4.23 3.35
N ILE A 231 21.92 -4.42 2.05
CA ILE A 231 21.46 -5.69 1.48
C ILE A 231 22.57 -6.19 0.56
N LEU A 232 23.16 -7.33 0.87
CA LEU A 232 24.40 -7.76 0.23
C LEU A 232 24.38 -9.26 -0.05
N GLY A 233 24.66 -9.64 -1.28
CA GLY A 233 24.91 -11.02 -1.68
C GLY A 233 26.35 -11.43 -1.45
N PHE A 234 26.60 -12.72 -1.31
CA PHE A 234 27.95 -13.30 -1.31
C PHE A 234 27.90 -14.77 -1.71
N GLN A 235 28.98 -15.29 -2.27
CA GLN A 235 29.05 -16.66 -2.77
C GLN A 235 29.92 -17.55 -1.88
N GLU A 236 31.14 -17.10 -1.54
CA GLU A 236 32.15 -17.88 -0.84
C GLU A 236 32.58 -17.21 0.47
N GLU A 237 32.99 -15.93 0.41
CA GLU A 237 33.57 -15.23 1.56
C GLU A 237 32.54 -14.28 2.17
N MET A 238 31.95 -14.69 3.30
CA MET A 238 30.96 -13.90 4.01
C MET A 238 31.48 -12.49 4.35
N PRO A 239 30.73 -11.42 4.03
CA PRO A 239 31.05 -10.07 4.47
C PRO A 239 31.26 -9.97 5.98
N TYR A 240 32.23 -9.17 6.41
CA TYR A 240 32.59 -9.08 7.82
C TYR A 240 32.14 -7.78 8.49
N GLY A 241 31.82 -7.89 9.78
CA GLY A 241 31.40 -6.78 10.64
C GLY A 241 29.92 -6.83 11.04
N GLY A 242 29.55 -6.12 12.11
CA GLY A 242 28.16 -6.03 12.59
C GLY A 242 27.56 -7.36 13.09
N ASN A 243 26.23 -7.39 13.20
CA ASN A 243 25.41 -8.57 13.52
C ASN A 243 24.31 -8.73 12.44
N PRO A 244 24.68 -9.14 11.22
CA PRO A 244 23.74 -9.23 10.12
C PRO A 244 22.70 -10.34 10.32
N VAL A 245 21.56 -10.19 9.64
CA VAL A 245 20.65 -11.32 9.36
C VAL A 245 21.16 -12.00 8.10
N SER A 246 21.37 -13.31 8.16
CA SER A 246 21.92 -14.08 7.03
C SER A 246 20.88 -15.04 6.48
N VAL A 247 20.72 -15.07 5.17
CA VAL A 247 19.85 -16.01 4.47
C VAL A 247 20.71 -16.84 3.54
N ASP A 248 20.60 -18.16 3.66
CA ASP A 248 21.21 -19.11 2.74
C ASP A 248 20.19 -19.49 1.68
N LEU A 249 20.41 -19.07 0.43
CA LEU A 249 19.51 -19.36 -0.68
C LEU A 249 19.63 -20.81 -1.17
N TYR A 250 20.80 -21.43 -1.02
CA TYR A 250 21.01 -22.83 -1.39
C TYR A 250 20.21 -23.78 -0.50
N ASN A 251 20.24 -23.53 0.81
CA ASN A 251 19.56 -24.36 1.81
C ASN A 251 18.19 -23.81 2.21
N ARG A 252 17.83 -22.60 1.76
CA ARG A 252 16.59 -21.89 2.09
C ARG A 252 16.40 -21.70 3.60
N THR A 253 17.47 -21.36 4.30
CA THR A 253 17.49 -21.15 5.75
C THR A 253 17.78 -19.71 6.11
N VAL A 254 17.20 -19.24 7.22
CA VAL A 254 17.47 -17.91 7.76
C VAL A 254 18.16 -18.06 9.11
N ASP A 255 19.34 -17.47 9.25
CA ASP A 255 20.03 -17.28 10.51
C ASP A 255 19.83 -15.84 10.98
N CYS A 256 19.13 -15.70 12.10
CA CYS A 256 18.75 -14.42 12.65
C CYS A 256 19.22 -14.32 14.10
N PRO A 257 20.03 -13.29 14.45
CA PRO A 257 20.38 -13.03 15.83
C PRO A 257 19.11 -12.86 16.69
N GLY A 258 19.11 -13.39 17.91
CA GLY A 258 17.89 -13.51 18.73
C GLY A 258 17.11 -12.22 18.96
N GLU A 259 17.78 -11.06 19.00
CA GLU A 259 17.14 -9.74 19.15
C GLU A 259 16.41 -9.27 17.86
N SER A 260 16.77 -9.83 16.71
CA SER A 260 16.26 -9.45 15.38
C SER A 260 15.20 -10.41 14.84
N ALA A 261 14.93 -11.53 15.53
CA ALA A 261 14.00 -12.56 15.06
C ALA A 261 12.58 -12.01 14.76
N GLY A 262 12.13 -11.02 15.55
CA GLY A 262 10.84 -10.35 15.33
C GLY A 262 10.74 -9.57 14.01
N LEU A 263 11.87 -9.19 13.39
CA LEU A 263 11.89 -8.44 12.14
C LEU A 263 11.47 -9.28 10.92
N LEU A 264 11.57 -10.61 11.02
CA LEU A 264 11.18 -11.55 9.96
C LEU A 264 9.69 -11.87 9.94
N HIS A 265 8.93 -11.40 10.94
CA HIS A 265 7.51 -11.68 11.06
C HIS A 265 6.66 -10.45 10.74
N PRO A 266 5.47 -10.61 10.14
CA PRO A 266 4.52 -9.52 9.93
C PRO A 266 4.13 -8.82 11.24
N VAL A 267 4.27 -7.49 11.30
CA VAL A 267 3.88 -6.69 12.47
C VAL A 267 2.82 -5.66 12.08
N SER A 268 3.07 -4.91 11.00
CA SER A 268 2.16 -3.86 10.52
C SER A 268 0.91 -4.44 9.86
N THR A 269 -0.12 -3.60 9.71
CA THR A 269 -1.34 -4.00 8.99
C THR A 269 -1.08 -4.24 7.50
N TYR A 270 -0.09 -3.56 6.91
CA TYR A 270 0.39 -3.83 5.56
C TYR A 270 0.99 -5.23 5.42
N GLU A 271 1.89 -5.62 6.32
CA GLU A 271 2.55 -6.93 6.25
C GLU A 271 1.56 -8.08 6.45
N ARG A 272 0.55 -7.90 7.32
CA ARG A 272 -0.54 -8.88 7.50
C ARG A 272 -1.40 -9.01 6.26
N TRP A 273 -1.68 -7.89 5.59
CA TRP A 273 -2.40 -7.90 4.32
C TRP A 273 -1.63 -8.68 3.24
N LEU A 274 -0.32 -8.41 3.10
CA LEU A 274 0.54 -9.14 2.17
C LEU A 274 0.55 -10.65 2.41
N GLU A 275 0.64 -11.09 3.67
CA GLU A 275 0.66 -12.51 4.04
C GLU A 275 -0.65 -13.25 3.70
N ASN A 276 -1.78 -12.53 3.65
CA ASN A 276 -3.11 -13.11 3.42
C ASN A 276 -3.69 -12.75 2.05
N CYS A 277 -2.86 -12.27 1.12
CA CYS A 277 -3.30 -12.00 -0.23
C CYS A 277 -3.30 -13.31 -1.04
N ASP A 278 -4.47 -13.75 -1.52
CA ASP A 278 -4.62 -15.00 -2.29
C ASP A 278 -4.74 -14.78 -3.81
N GLU A 279 -4.76 -13.53 -4.25
CA GLU A 279 -4.98 -13.14 -5.65
C GLU A 279 -3.77 -12.41 -6.25
N ARG A 280 -3.77 -12.27 -7.59
CA ARG A 280 -2.74 -11.46 -8.25
C ARG A 280 -2.90 -10.01 -7.82
N VAL A 281 -1.82 -9.43 -7.33
CA VAL A 281 -1.75 -8.04 -6.90
C VAL A 281 -1.13 -7.18 -7.99
N SER A 282 -1.73 -6.02 -8.23
CA SER A 282 -1.11 -4.97 -9.01
C SER A 282 -0.26 -4.05 -8.13
N ARG A 283 0.55 -3.22 -8.77
CA ARG A 283 1.31 -2.16 -8.09
C ARG A 283 0.40 -1.13 -7.41
N GLU A 284 -0.74 -0.82 -8.01
CA GLU A 284 -1.75 0.05 -7.39
C GLU A 284 -2.31 -0.57 -6.11
N ASP A 285 -2.55 -1.89 -6.11
CA ASP A 285 -3.02 -2.61 -4.91
C ASP A 285 -2.00 -2.52 -3.77
N ILE A 286 -0.71 -2.71 -4.08
CA ILE A 286 0.41 -2.57 -3.12
C ILE A 286 0.42 -1.17 -2.49
N ASN A 287 0.37 -0.12 -3.31
CA ASN A 287 0.40 1.25 -2.82
C ASN A 287 -0.87 1.59 -2.02
N ALA A 288 -2.05 1.19 -2.51
CA ALA A 288 -3.34 1.41 -1.84
C ALA A 288 -3.40 0.74 -0.47
N ALA A 289 -3.01 -0.54 -0.37
CA ALA A 289 -2.97 -1.27 0.90
C ALA A 289 -1.98 -0.64 1.89
N TYR A 290 -0.84 -0.16 1.41
CA TYR A 290 0.11 0.55 2.26
C TYR A 290 -0.46 1.90 2.75
N ARG A 291 -1.15 2.68 1.91
CA ARG A 291 -1.84 3.91 2.36
C ARG A 291 -2.90 3.65 3.42
N LEU A 292 -3.68 2.57 3.27
CA LEU A 292 -4.61 2.12 4.31
C LEU A 292 -3.88 1.73 5.60
N SER A 293 -2.71 1.10 5.49
CA SER A 293 -1.92 0.76 6.67
C SER A 293 -1.42 1.98 7.45
N LEU A 294 -1.01 3.05 6.76
CA LEU A 294 -0.59 4.29 7.42
C LEU A 294 -1.75 4.94 8.20
N LEU A 295 -2.96 4.88 7.66
CA LEU A 295 -4.16 5.34 8.34
C LEU A 295 -4.44 4.51 9.61
N VAL A 296 -4.34 3.18 9.53
CA VAL A 296 -4.66 2.30 10.66
C VAL A 296 -3.54 2.26 11.71
N ASP A 297 -2.28 2.24 11.30
CA ASP A 297 -1.15 2.08 12.20
C ASP A 297 -0.72 3.44 12.81
N SER A 298 -0.85 4.53 12.05
CA SER A 298 -0.32 5.86 12.40
C SER A 298 -1.33 7.01 12.33
N MET A 299 -2.59 6.78 11.93
CA MET A 299 -3.61 7.82 11.70
C MET A 299 -3.22 8.87 10.63
N GLU A 300 -2.40 8.47 9.68
CA GLU A 300 -2.06 9.32 8.54
C GLU A 300 -3.10 9.12 7.43
N PRO A 301 -3.88 10.15 7.07
CA PRO A 301 -4.92 10.00 6.06
C PRO A 301 -4.32 9.79 4.66
N PRO A 302 -4.98 9.01 3.79
CA PRO A 302 -4.54 8.84 2.41
C PRO A 302 -4.65 10.17 1.63
N SER A 303 -3.78 10.33 0.63
CA SER A 303 -3.78 11.51 -0.26
C SER A 303 -5.00 11.57 -1.18
N SER A 304 -5.54 10.42 -1.57
CA SER A 304 -6.75 10.27 -2.38
C SER A 304 -7.58 9.12 -1.84
N VAL A 305 -8.89 9.34 -1.73
CA VAL A 305 -9.85 8.31 -1.32
C VAL A 305 -10.01 7.29 -2.44
N GLU A 306 -10.15 7.77 -3.67
CA GLU A 306 -10.37 6.93 -4.86
C GLU A 306 -9.27 5.90 -5.07
N GLU A 307 -8.02 6.25 -4.73
CA GLU A 307 -6.86 5.37 -4.80
C GLU A 307 -6.99 4.15 -3.87
N VAL A 308 -7.57 4.32 -2.69
CA VAL A 308 -7.61 3.27 -1.65
C VAL A 308 -8.90 2.45 -1.65
N MET A 309 -9.99 2.97 -2.22
CA MET A 309 -11.29 2.29 -2.23
C MET A 309 -11.27 0.87 -2.83
N PRO A 310 -10.54 0.57 -3.92
CA PRO A 310 -10.51 -0.78 -4.48
C PRO A 310 -9.99 -1.84 -3.50
N GLN A 311 -9.13 -1.46 -2.55
CA GLN A 311 -8.54 -2.37 -1.56
C GLN A 311 -9.28 -2.40 -0.22
N LEU A 312 -10.32 -1.58 -0.04
CA LEU A 312 -11.04 -1.42 1.23
C LEU A 312 -11.53 -2.76 1.81
N GLU A 313 -12.26 -3.54 1.01
CA GLU A 313 -12.91 -4.77 1.47
C GLU A 313 -11.89 -5.82 1.91
N ASN A 314 -10.94 -6.15 1.04
CA ASN A 314 -9.91 -7.16 1.31
C ASN A 314 -9.02 -6.75 2.50
N PHE A 315 -8.56 -5.50 2.53
CA PHE A 315 -7.74 -4.99 3.62
C PHE A 315 -8.49 -4.99 4.96
N SER A 316 -9.77 -4.59 4.96
CA SER A 316 -10.57 -4.51 6.18
C SER A 316 -10.88 -5.87 6.78
N TYR A 317 -11.08 -6.89 5.94
CA TYR A 317 -11.30 -8.26 6.37
C TYR A 317 -10.09 -8.82 7.13
N ILE A 318 -8.88 -8.61 6.59
CA ILE A 318 -7.63 -9.10 7.18
C ILE A 318 -7.28 -8.33 8.46
N ASN A 319 -7.52 -7.02 8.49
CA ASN A 319 -7.09 -6.14 9.56
C ASN A 319 -8.22 -5.70 10.50
N ARG A 320 -9.20 -6.58 10.75
CA ARG A 320 -10.38 -6.28 11.59
C ARG A 320 -10.03 -5.67 12.94
N ASP A 321 -9.22 -6.34 13.77
CA ASP A 321 -8.99 -5.92 15.15
C ASP A 321 -8.27 -4.54 15.24
N PRO A 322 -7.20 -4.28 14.44
CA PRO A 322 -6.59 -2.95 14.39
C PRO A 322 -7.56 -1.85 13.95
N ILE A 323 -8.36 -2.11 12.91
CA ILE A 323 -9.35 -1.14 12.40
C ILE A 323 -10.39 -0.81 13.46
N GLU A 324 -10.92 -1.83 14.13
CA GLU A 324 -11.91 -1.64 15.18
C GLU A 324 -11.36 -0.82 16.35
N GLY A 325 -10.12 -1.09 16.77
CA GLY A 325 -9.43 -0.30 17.78
C GLY A 325 -9.30 1.17 17.39
N GLN A 326 -8.91 1.44 16.15
CA GLN A 326 -8.79 2.81 15.63
C GLN A 326 -10.12 3.52 15.47
N PHE A 327 -11.12 2.82 14.94
CA PHE A 327 -12.48 3.32 14.81
C PHE A 327 -13.03 3.74 16.17
N ARG A 328 -12.96 2.87 17.19
CA ARG A 328 -13.44 3.19 18.55
C ARG A 328 -12.73 4.43 19.11
N ARG A 329 -11.41 4.54 18.91
CA ARG A 329 -10.63 5.71 19.34
C ARG A 329 -11.11 6.98 18.64
N LYS A 330 -11.15 6.98 17.30
CA LYS A 330 -11.52 8.14 16.50
C LYS A 330 -12.96 8.56 16.73
N PHE A 331 -13.87 7.59 16.84
CA PHE A 331 -15.27 7.83 17.15
C PHE A 331 -15.42 8.49 18.53
N HIS A 332 -14.71 8.01 19.54
CA HIS A 332 -14.71 8.64 20.86
C HIS A 332 -14.15 10.07 20.84
N GLU A 333 -13.07 10.31 20.10
CA GLU A 333 -12.49 11.64 19.93
C GLU A 333 -13.46 12.64 19.30
N VAL A 334 -14.22 12.20 18.29
CA VAL A 334 -15.16 13.04 17.54
C VAL A 334 -16.46 13.26 18.32
N PHE A 335 -17.02 12.20 18.89
CA PHE A 335 -18.39 12.22 19.44
C PHE A 335 -18.45 12.24 20.96
N GLY A 336 -17.33 12.00 21.66
CA GLY A 336 -17.31 11.86 23.12
C GLY A 336 -18.03 10.62 23.65
N MET A 337 -18.38 9.68 22.76
CA MET A 337 -19.15 8.47 23.06
C MET A 337 -18.27 7.22 22.97
N THR A 338 -18.61 6.17 23.72
CA THR A 338 -17.92 4.89 23.63
C THR A 338 -18.87 3.87 23.03
N LEU A 339 -18.56 3.40 21.82
CA LEU A 339 -19.24 2.25 21.23
C LEU A 339 -18.64 0.97 21.83
N THR A 340 -19.45 0.25 22.59
CA THR A 340 -19.14 -1.11 23.05
C THR A 340 -19.60 -2.11 22.01
N ASP A 341 -18.65 -2.85 21.43
CA ASP A 341 -18.88 -3.93 20.46
C ASP A 341 -19.77 -3.52 19.28
N PRO A 342 -19.31 -2.55 18.46
CA PRO A 342 -20.03 -2.20 17.25
C PRO A 342 -20.16 -3.45 16.36
N ASP A 343 -21.38 -3.92 16.13
CA ASP A 343 -21.72 -4.98 15.17
C ASP A 343 -21.62 -4.45 13.73
N LEU A 344 -20.63 -3.58 13.47
CA LEU A 344 -20.41 -2.94 12.16
C LEU A 344 -19.44 -3.78 11.34
N PRO A 345 -19.62 -3.84 10.01
CA PRO A 345 -18.61 -4.39 9.11
C PRO A 345 -17.28 -3.63 9.22
N PRO A 346 -16.11 -4.31 9.21
CA PRO A 346 -14.81 -3.65 9.24
C PRO A 346 -14.60 -2.64 8.08
N ALA A 347 -15.16 -2.92 6.91
CA ALA A 347 -15.14 -2.01 5.76
C ALA A 347 -15.85 -0.68 6.07
N THR A 348 -17.00 -0.73 6.74
CA THR A 348 -17.75 0.46 7.20
C THR A 348 -16.94 1.27 8.21
N MET A 349 -16.30 0.58 9.17
CA MET A 349 -15.41 1.24 10.14
C MET A 349 -14.20 1.91 9.45
N LEU A 350 -13.57 1.23 8.49
CA LEU A 350 -12.43 1.76 7.75
C LEU A 350 -12.84 2.94 6.86
N LYS A 351 -14.02 2.86 6.21
CA LYS A 351 -14.58 3.97 5.44
C LYS A 351 -14.79 5.22 6.31
N PHE A 352 -15.27 5.06 7.54
CA PHE A 352 -15.33 6.16 8.50
C PHE A 352 -13.94 6.74 8.81
N LEU A 353 -12.91 5.91 8.95
CA LEU A 353 -11.56 6.41 9.19
C LEU A 353 -11.01 7.20 7.99
N ILE A 354 -11.37 6.81 6.77
CA ILE A 354 -10.97 7.49 5.53
C ILE A 354 -11.71 8.82 5.35
N GLU A 355 -13.03 8.81 5.48
CA GLU A 355 -13.91 9.94 5.11
C GLU A 355 -14.27 10.84 6.30
N GLY A 356 -14.22 10.32 7.52
CA GLY A 356 -14.72 10.95 8.75
C GLY A 356 -13.92 12.16 9.24
N ALA A 357 -13.06 12.74 8.41
CA ALA A 357 -12.36 13.98 8.71
C ALA A 357 -13.22 15.25 8.42
N SER A 358 -14.25 15.15 7.57
CA SER A 358 -15.15 16.27 7.26
C SER A 358 -16.50 16.15 7.99
N CYS A 359 -17.03 17.25 8.53
CA CYS A 359 -18.30 17.24 9.27
C CYS A 359 -19.49 16.77 8.41
N ASP A 360 -19.47 17.03 7.10
CA ASP A 360 -20.55 16.63 6.18
C ASP A 360 -20.50 15.12 5.90
N SER A 361 -19.30 14.54 5.72
CA SER A 361 -19.10 13.09 5.60
C SER A 361 -19.46 12.36 6.90
N MET A 362 -19.18 12.97 8.06
CA MET A 362 -19.58 12.44 9.36
C MET A 362 -21.10 12.40 9.53
N ALA A 363 -21.82 13.45 9.10
CA ALA A 363 -23.28 13.47 9.15
C ALA A 363 -23.89 12.38 8.27
N GLY A 364 -23.42 12.23 7.02
CA GLY A 364 -23.89 11.16 6.13
C GLY A 364 -23.58 9.75 6.66
N PHE A 365 -22.41 9.55 7.26
CA PHE A 365 -22.07 8.27 7.89
C PHE A 365 -22.99 7.95 9.07
N ILE A 366 -23.17 8.88 10.00
CA ILE A 366 -24.06 8.70 11.16
C ILE A 366 -25.51 8.51 10.72
N GLU A 367 -25.95 9.23 9.70
CA GLU A 367 -27.27 9.05 9.07
C GLU A 367 -27.43 7.61 8.58
N SER A 368 -26.46 7.07 7.82
CA SER A 368 -26.52 5.67 7.38
C SER A 368 -26.58 4.70 8.56
N LEU A 369 -25.77 4.91 9.61
CA LEU A 369 -25.77 4.02 10.77
C LEU A 369 -27.09 4.04 11.55
N VAL A 370 -27.75 5.19 11.64
CA VAL A 370 -29.07 5.33 12.26
C VAL A 370 -30.12 4.66 11.38
N LEU A 371 -30.16 4.96 10.08
CA LEU A 371 -31.13 4.40 9.15
C LEU A 371 -31.03 2.87 9.03
N ASP A 372 -29.80 2.34 9.07
CA ASP A 372 -29.51 0.91 9.05
C ASP A 372 -29.69 0.24 10.43
N GLY A 373 -30.17 0.97 11.44
CA GLY A 373 -30.52 0.42 12.75
C GLY A 373 -29.34 0.01 13.62
N TYR A 374 -28.10 0.37 13.26
CA TYR A 374 -26.91 0.14 14.07
C TYR A 374 -26.81 1.07 15.28
N LEU A 375 -27.54 2.19 15.24
CA LEU A 375 -27.59 3.19 16.30
C LEU A 375 -29.04 3.44 16.73
N THR A 376 -29.34 3.28 18.02
CA THR A 376 -30.70 3.47 18.56
C THR A 376 -30.79 4.62 19.58
N GLU A 377 -32.02 4.96 19.97
CA GLU A 377 -32.34 5.99 20.98
C GLU A 377 -31.56 5.80 22.30
N GLU A 378 -31.37 4.55 22.74
CA GLU A 378 -30.67 4.24 23.99
C GLU A 378 -29.16 4.49 23.90
N ASP A 379 -28.60 4.56 22.69
CA ASP A 379 -27.17 4.61 22.42
C ASP A 379 -26.63 6.03 22.24
N ILE A 380 -27.49 7.05 22.11
CA ILE A 380 -27.07 8.32 21.50
C ILE A 380 -27.64 9.61 22.13
N LYS A 381 -26.73 10.58 22.32
CA LYS A 381 -27.02 12.03 22.24
C LYS A 381 -26.12 12.62 21.15
N LEU A 382 -26.58 12.71 19.91
CA LEU A 382 -25.74 13.19 18.81
C LEU A 382 -25.24 14.62 19.13
N PRO A 383 -23.98 14.95 18.81
CA PRO A 383 -23.52 16.33 18.89
C PRO A 383 -24.36 17.22 17.98
N GLY A 384 -24.80 18.37 18.50
CA GLY A 384 -25.63 19.33 17.75
C GLY A 384 -25.07 19.68 16.37
N GLU A 385 -23.75 19.83 16.29
CA GLU A 385 -23.00 20.15 15.06
C GLU A 385 -23.17 19.11 13.94
N VAL A 386 -23.48 17.85 14.28
CA VAL A 386 -23.67 16.75 13.32
C VAL A 386 -25.15 16.61 12.95
N THR A 387 -26.06 16.73 13.92
CA THR A 387 -27.51 16.73 13.66
C THR A 387 -27.98 17.93 12.83
N GLU A 388 -27.36 19.10 13.00
CA GLU A 388 -27.74 20.31 12.25
C GLU A 388 -27.37 20.23 10.76
N ARG A 389 -26.55 19.25 10.37
CA ARG A 389 -26.06 19.02 9.00
C ARG A 389 -26.91 18.03 8.21
N SER A 390 -27.73 17.22 8.87
CA SER A 390 -28.64 16.26 8.24
C SER A 390 -30.06 16.47 8.75
N ARG A 391 -30.98 16.77 7.83
CA ARG A 391 -32.39 16.91 8.16
C ARG A 391 -32.97 15.59 8.67
N ILE A 392 -32.57 14.45 8.10
CA ILE A 392 -32.92 13.11 8.58
C ILE A 392 -32.50 12.92 10.05
N LEU A 393 -31.23 13.20 10.37
CA LEU A 393 -30.73 13.04 11.74
C LEU A 393 -31.45 13.97 12.71
N MET A 394 -31.73 15.21 12.33
CA MET A 394 -32.50 16.16 13.14
C MET A 394 -33.93 15.65 13.39
N THR A 395 -34.60 15.13 12.35
CA THR A 395 -35.95 14.58 12.45
C THR A 395 -35.98 13.33 13.33
N ILE A 396 -35.02 12.42 13.21
CA ILE A 396 -34.91 11.22 14.04
C ILE A 396 -34.58 11.58 15.50
N GLN A 397 -33.67 12.52 15.74
CA GLN A 397 -33.35 13.01 17.09
C GLN A 397 -34.59 13.58 17.78
N ARG A 398 -35.40 14.36 17.05
CA ARG A 398 -36.66 14.92 17.58
C ARG A 398 -37.72 13.85 17.83
N LEU A 399 -37.79 12.82 17.00
CA LEU A 399 -38.65 11.66 17.23
C LEU A 399 -38.26 10.93 18.52
N TRP A 400 -36.96 10.70 18.73
CA TRP A 400 -36.43 10.11 19.97
C TRP A 400 -36.74 10.98 21.19
N ASP A 401 -36.70 12.30 21.07
CA ASP A 401 -37.11 13.23 22.13
C ASP A 401 -38.65 13.31 22.32
N GLY A 402 -39.44 12.53 21.57
CA GLY A 402 -40.89 12.44 21.67
C GLY A 402 -41.67 13.56 21.00
N ALA A 403 -41.05 14.30 20.07
CA ALA A 403 -41.73 15.33 19.30
C ALA A 403 -42.65 14.72 18.22
N ASP A 404 -43.75 15.40 17.94
CA ASP A 404 -44.54 15.13 16.73
C ASP A 404 -43.78 15.70 15.51
N ILE A 405 -43.40 14.83 14.59
CA ILE A 405 -42.60 15.14 13.40
C ILE A 405 -43.39 14.92 12.10
N THR A 406 -44.70 14.72 12.20
CA THR A 406 -45.55 14.30 11.07
C THR A 406 -45.49 15.29 9.90
N ASP A 407 -45.62 16.58 10.19
CA ASP A 407 -45.55 17.65 9.17
C ASP A 407 -44.15 17.72 8.54
N GLU A 408 -43.10 17.55 9.34
CA GLU A 408 -41.70 17.63 8.88
C GLU A 408 -41.33 16.49 7.93
N ILE A 409 -41.80 15.27 8.23
CA ILE A 409 -41.65 14.14 7.31
C ILE A 409 -42.41 14.46 6.02
N MET A 410 -43.66 14.92 6.09
CA MET A 410 -44.45 15.20 4.89
C MET A 410 -43.88 16.34 4.03
N GLU A 411 -43.17 17.30 4.61
CA GLU A 411 -42.44 18.36 3.93
C GLU A 411 -41.05 17.94 3.41
N SER A 412 -40.61 16.70 3.66
CA SER A 412 -39.36 16.15 3.15
C SER A 412 -39.53 15.65 1.71
N ASP A 413 -38.43 15.52 0.97
CA ASP A 413 -38.50 14.98 -0.39
C ASP A 413 -38.82 13.47 -0.38
N SER A 414 -39.19 12.92 -1.55
CA SER A 414 -39.64 11.53 -1.67
C SER A 414 -38.58 10.52 -1.21
N GLU A 415 -37.30 10.77 -1.48
CA GLU A 415 -36.21 9.87 -1.13
C GLU A 415 -35.95 9.92 0.39
N GLU A 416 -35.87 11.13 0.95
CA GLU A 416 -35.73 11.37 2.39
C GLU A 416 -36.88 10.74 3.19
N ARG A 417 -38.13 10.91 2.72
CA ARG A 417 -39.31 10.30 3.34
C ARG A 417 -39.25 8.79 3.35
N ARG A 418 -38.85 8.17 2.23
CA ARG A 418 -38.73 6.71 2.12
C ARG A 418 -37.71 6.16 3.12
N HIS A 419 -36.55 6.82 3.27
CA HIS A 419 -35.56 6.43 4.27
C HIS A 419 -36.10 6.52 5.71
N ILE A 420 -36.77 7.61 6.05
CA ILE A 420 -37.38 7.77 7.38
C ILE A 420 -38.47 6.71 7.62
N PHE A 421 -39.30 6.40 6.63
CA PHE A 421 -40.30 5.33 6.76
C PHE A 421 -39.68 3.96 6.96
N ALA A 422 -38.65 3.61 6.17
CA ALA A 422 -37.93 2.35 6.33
C ALA A 422 -37.36 2.21 7.74
N TYR A 423 -36.74 3.28 8.27
CA TYR A 423 -36.24 3.33 9.64
C TYR A 423 -37.35 3.18 10.68
N LEU A 424 -38.46 3.91 10.54
CA LEU A 424 -39.61 3.86 11.45
C LEU A 424 -40.23 2.45 11.52
N ILE A 425 -40.34 1.77 10.38
CA ILE A 425 -40.82 0.40 10.28
C ILE A 425 -39.81 -0.56 10.92
N GLY A 426 -38.54 -0.48 10.49
CA GLY A 426 -37.47 -1.37 10.91
C GLY A 426 -37.16 -1.32 12.41
N THR A 427 -37.36 -0.16 13.05
CA THR A 427 -37.18 0.01 14.51
C THR A 427 -38.47 -0.21 15.31
N GLY A 428 -39.61 -0.37 14.64
CA GLY A 428 -40.93 -0.42 15.28
C GLY A 428 -41.38 0.89 15.93
N LEU A 429 -40.67 2.00 15.69
CA LEU A 429 -41.05 3.33 16.16
C LEU A 429 -42.35 3.82 15.50
N LEU A 430 -42.63 3.38 14.27
CA LEU A 430 -43.92 3.62 13.62
C LEU A 430 -45.08 3.14 14.50
N MET A 431 -44.90 2.00 15.18
CA MET A 431 -45.95 1.43 16.03
C MET A 431 -46.21 2.23 17.30
N LYS A 432 -45.28 3.10 17.68
CA LYS A 432 -45.39 4.00 18.84
C LYS A 432 -45.97 5.37 18.49
N ASN A 433 -46.07 5.72 17.20
CA ASN A 433 -46.48 7.05 16.75
C ASN A 433 -47.82 6.99 15.99
N GLU A 434 -48.93 7.13 16.72
CA GLU A 434 -50.29 6.97 16.18
C GLU A 434 -50.66 8.02 15.12
N SER A 435 -50.19 9.26 15.23
CA SER A 435 -50.47 10.31 14.23
C SER A 435 -49.89 10.00 12.85
N LEU A 436 -48.73 9.34 12.82
CA LEU A 436 -48.08 8.88 11.59
C LEU A 436 -48.79 7.69 10.95
N LYS A 437 -49.31 6.75 11.75
CA LYS A 437 -50.01 5.56 11.23
C LYS A 437 -51.19 5.91 10.34
N ASP A 438 -52.02 6.85 10.79
CA ASP A 438 -53.22 7.26 10.07
C ASP A 438 -52.89 8.00 8.77
N LEU A 439 -51.77 8.72 8.75
CA LEU A 439 -51.32 9.51 7.59
C LEU A 439 -50.61 8.67 6.51
N LEU A 440 -50.08 7.50 6.86
CA LEU A 440 -49.29 6.66 5.94
C LEU A 440 -50.12 5.70 5.10
N ARG A 441 -51.36 5.39 5.50
CA ARG A 441 -52.24 4.48 4.75
C ARG A 441 -52.47 4.88 3.29
N ASP A 442 -52.48 6.18 3.02
CA ASP A 442 -52.76 6.73 1.68
C ASP A 442 -51.53 7.43 1.06
N ASN A 443 -50.34 7.23 1.62
CA ASN A 443 -49.13 7.89 1.13
C ASN A 443 -48.46 7.08 -0.01
N GLU A 444 -48.31 7.69 -1.18
CA GLU A 444 -47.73 7.03 -2.37
C GLU A 444 -46.27 6.59 -2.15
N ASP A 445 -45.45 7.37 -1.44
CA ASP A 445 -44.06 7.00 -1.15
C ASP A 445 -43.96 5.81 -0.18
N PHE A 446 -44.84 5.77 0.82
CA PHE A 446 -44.94 4.65 1.75
C PHE A 446 -45.37 3.36 1.05
N ASN A 447 -46.41 3.42 0.21
CA ASN A 447 -46.88 2.26 -0.53
C ASN A 447 -45.85 1.77 -1.54
N ALA A 448 -45.18 2.67 -2.26
CA ALA A 448 -44.09 2.30 -3.18
C ALA A 448 -42.91 1.64 -2.45
N LEU A 449 -42.51 2.14 -1.27
CA LEU A 449 -41.48 1.52 -0.45
C LEU A 449 -41.85 0.08 -0.06
N LEU A 450 -43.10 -0.17 0.33
CA LEU A 450 -43.56 -1.51 0.71
C LEU A 450 -43.64 -2.48 -0.47
N GLU A 451 -43.94 -1.98 -1.68
CA GLU A 451 -43.86 -2.77 -2.91
C GLU A 451 -42.42 -3.13 -3.29
N GLU A 452 -41.46 -2.24 -3.02
CA GLU A 452 -40.05 -2.44 -3.30
C GLU A 452 -39.32 -3.30 -2.24
N ARG A 453 -39.78 -3.28 -0.98
CA ARG A 453 -39.14 -3.89 0.19
C ARG A 453 -40.07 -4.86 0.93
N GLU A 454 -40.14 -6.10 0.42
CA GLU A 454 -40.97 -7.19 0.96
C GLU A 454 -40.65 -7.49 2.44
N ASP A 455 -39.39 -7.28 2.87
CA ASP A 455 -38.96 -7.42 4.27
C ASP A 455 -39.66 -6.44 5.22
N LEU A 456 -39.84 -5.19 4.80
CA LEU A 456 -40.52 -4.17 5.60
C LEU A 456 -42.04 -4.40 5.67
N PHE A 457 -42.63 -4.89 4.57
CA PHE A 457 -44.03 -5.29 4.52
C PHE A 457 -44.33 -6.44 5.48
N ASP A 458 -43.46 -7.45 5.53
CA ASP A 458 -43.57 -8.57 6.47
C ASP A 458 -43.46 -8.11 7.93
N ILE A 459 -42.56 -7.17 8.25
CA ILE A 459 -42.46 -6.58 9.59
C ILE A 459 -43.79 -5.92 9.98
N LEU A 460 -44.39 -5.13 9.09
CA LEU A 460 -45.63 -4.41 9.36
C LEU A 460 -46.83 -5.35 9.55
N ASN A 461 -47.00 -6.33 8.67
CA ASN A 461 -48.07 -7.31 8.79
C ASN A 461 -47.97 -8.11 10.10
N ASN A 462 -46.76 -8.54 10.47
CA ASN A 462 -46.53 -9.24 11.74
C ASN A 462 -46.74 -8.35 12.98
N SER A 463 -46.71 -7.02 12.81
CA SER A 463 -46.98 -6.05 13.86
C SER A 463 -48.46 -5.62 13.95
N GLY A 464 -49.34 -6.13 13.08
CA GLY A 464 -50.78 -5.83 13.10
C GLY A 464 -51.16 -4.50 12.43
N PHE A 465 -50.27 -3.93 11.62
CA PHE A 465 -50.56 -2.73 10.83
C PHE A 465 -51.30 -3.12 9.53
N SER A 466 -52.52 -2.59 9.32
CA SER A 466 -53.28 -2.88 8.09
C SER A 466 -52.98 -1.86 6.99
N VAL A 467 -52.36 -2.35 5.91
CA VAL A 467 -52.03 -1.58 4.70
C VAL A 467 -53.20 -1.64 3.72
N SER A 468 -53.58 -0.49 3.14
CA SER A 468 -54.63 -0.39 2.12
C SER A 468 -54.16 -1.03 0.81
N GLY A 469 -54.50 -2.30 0.58
CA GLY A 469 -54.17 -2.98 -0.68
C GLY A 469 -54.25 -4.51 -0.67
N SER A 470 -54.25 -5.16 0.49
CA SER A 470 -54.44 -6.61 0.56
C SER A 470 -55.93 -6.96 0.55
N GLU A 471 -56.46 -7.34 -0.61
CA GLU A 471 -57.64 -8.21 -0.66
C GLU A 471 -57.27 -9.58 -0.06
N SER A 472 -57.47 -9.73 1.24
CA SER A 472 -57.77 -11.03 1.84
C SER A 472 -59.03 -10.87 2.66
N ALA A 473 -60.12 -11.41 2.12
CA ALA A 473 -61.33 -11.69 2.87
C ALA A 473 -60.99 -12.62 4.02
N ASP A 474 -61.20 -12.16 5.25
CA ASP A 474 -62.00 -12.84 6.28
C ASP A 474 -62.09 -11.91 7.50
N ASP A 475 -63.30 -11.81 8.05
CA ASP A 475 -63.65 -10.97 9.22
C ASP A 475 -62.74 -11.26 10.43
N PRO A 476 -62.39 -10.25 11.26
CA PRO A 476 -61.75 -10.53 12.53
C PRO A 476 -62.81 -10.99 13.54
N GLU A 477 -62.73 -12.25 13.97
CA GLU A 477 -63.27 -12.66 15.26
C GLU A 477 -62.50 -11.94 16.38
N ASP A 478 -63.27 -11.43 17.33
CA ASP A 478 -62.88 -10.80 18.59
C ASP A 478 -61.75 -11.57 19.29
N GLY A 479 -60.57 -10.97 19.38
CA GLY A 479 -59.41 -11.57 20.02
C GLY A 479 -58.29 -10.55 20.22
N SER A 480 -58.31 -9.91 21.39
CA SER A 480 -57.23 -9.04 21.85
C SER A 480 -55.93 -9.83 22.08
N ASP A 481 -55.13 -10.02 21.05
CA ASP A 481 -53.77 -10.50 21.21
C ASP A 481 -52.84 -9.30 21.42
N ILE A 482 -52.42 -9.14 22.68
CA ILE A 482 -51.34 -8.24 23.07
C ILE A 482 -50.09 -8.63 22.27
N ILE A 483 -49.68 -7.75 21.36
CA ILE A 483 -48.49 -7.89 20.52
C ILE A 483 -47.28 -8.14 21.42
N ASN A 484 -46.66 -9.31 21.27
CA ASN A 484 -45.45 -9.67 22.01
C ASN A 484 -44.25 -8.98 21.35
N LEU A 485 -43.95 -7.75 21.79
CA LEU A 485 -42.83 -6.91 21.36
C LEU A 485 -41.47 -7.64 21.30
N ASN A 486 -41.30 -8.73 22.04
CA ASN A 486 -40.09 -9.57 21.99
C ASN A 486 -39.95 -10.37 20.69
N LYS A 487 -41.05 -10.75 20.02
CA LYS A 487 -41.00 -11.41 18.69
C LYS A 487 -40.59 -10.43 17.59
N VAL A 488 -41.12 -9.21 17.65
CA VAL A 488 -40.76 -8.12 16.72
C VAL A 488 -39.29 -7.75 16.90
N LYS A 489 -38.80 -7.61 18.14
CA LYS A 489 -37.37 -7.43 18.43
C LYS A 489 -36.49 -8.56 17.85
N MET A 490 -36.87 -9.84 17.98
CA MET A 490 -36.10 -10.95 17.42
C MET A 490 -36.04 -10.98 15.89
N VAL A 491 -37.13 -10.58 15.21
CA VAL A 491 -37.18 -10.50 13.74
C VAL A 491 -36.34 -9.32 13.25
N ILE A 492 -36.43 -8.17 13.92
CA ILE A 492 -35.61 -6.97 13.64
C ILE A 492 -34.11 -7.28 13.83
N SER A 493 -33.72 -7.91 14.94
CA SER A 493 -32.33 -8.33 15.15
C SER A 493 -31.86 -9.39 14.16
N GLY A 494 -32.75 -10.11 13.48
CA GLY A 494 -32.41 -11.13 12.49
C GLY A 494 -32.29 -10.59 11.05
N LEU A 495 -33.00 -9.50 10.73
CA LEU A 495 -32.99 -8.85 9.42
C LEU A 495 -31.77 -7.96 9.23
N PHE A 496 -31.39 -7.18 10.25
CA PHE A 496 -30.17 -6.35 10.21
C PHE A 496 -28.87 -7.16 10.35
N ARG A 497 -28.93 -8.41 10.81
CA ARG A 497 -27.77 -9.32 10.92
C ARG A 497 -27.45 -10.12 9.65
N ARG A 498 -28.19 -9.90 8.55
CA ARG A 498 -28.07 -10.69 7.31
C ARG A 498 -27.58 -9.91 6.09
N HIS A 499 -27.16 -8.65 6.24
CA HIS A 499 -26.55 -7.87 5.18
C HIS A 499 -25.14 -7.43 5.54
#